data_AF-A0A553G211-F1
#
_entry.id   AF-A0A553G211-F1
#
_cell.length_a   1.000
_cell.length_b   1.000
_cell.length_c   1.000
_cell.angle_alpha   90.00
_cell.angle_beta   90.00
_cell.angle_gamma   90.00
#
_symmetry.space_group_name_H-M   'P 1'
#
loop_
_entity.id
_entity.type
_entity.pdbx_description
1 polymer ?
#
loop_
_entity_poly.entity_id
_entity_poly.type
_entity_poly.pdbx_seq_one_letter_code
_entity_poly.pdbx_strand_id
1 'polypeptide(L)'
;MKYLFLTLSIFGWLISSGIEAQSYRKNTTPEYIDQYKDLAVKEMKRVGIPASITMAQGILESGNGNSTLARKSNNHFGIKCHSDWKGKRVYHDDDAKGECFRKYKTVYESYIDHSEFLVGKKRYASLFELKLTDYKGWAKGLKKAGYATDPKYAHSLINIIEKYKLHQLDENKHWKKPASSGSNDNFEIVTFNTHIIEYNNGVKYIAVEEGDSFESVSEEFGLRPWELYHYNDLPKTAKMQDHRYIYIQGKKGKAHKSHASHVVKADEDLHYISQKYGVKMSKLRKFNNLNEGAKVKEGDQLNLRKRKK
;
A
#
# COMPACT_ATOMS: atom_id res chain seq x y z
N MET A 1 -5.03 19.61 -77.91
CA MET A 1 -5.19 18.94 -76.61
C MET A 1 -4.85 19.97 -75.54
N LYS A 2 -5.82 20.71 -74.98
CA LYS A 2 -6.41 20.50 -73.62
C LYS A 2 -5.31 20.02 -72.64
N TYR A 3 -4.91 20.76 -71.61
CA TYR A 3 -5.67 20.92 -70.37
C TYR A 3 -5.40 22.24 -69.61
N LEU A 4 -6.50 22.72 -69.03
CA LEU A 4 -6.71 23.79 -68.05
C LEU A 4 -6.44 23.22 -66.64
N PHE A 5 -5.69 23.91 -65.77
CA PHE A 5 -5.71 23.61 -64.33
C PHE A 5 -5.86 24.88 -63.49
N LEU A 6 -6.98 24.86 -62.77
CA LEU A 6 -7.53 25.83 -61.84
C LEU A 6 -6.84 25.63 -60.47
N THR A 7 -6.22 26.65 -59.89
CA THR A 7 -5.72 26.58 -58.49
C THR A 7 -6.72 27.25 -57.56
N LEU A 8 -7.46 26.44 -56.81
CA LEU A 8 -8.30 26.89 -55.68
C LEU A 8 -7.41 27.42 -54.54
N SER A 9 -7.67 28.65 -54.10
CA SER A 9 -7.16 29.19 -52.84
C SER A 9 -8.02 28.67 -51.67
N ILE A 10 -7.45 27.81 -50.83
CA ILE A 10 -8.09 27.36 -49.58
C ILE A 10 -7.70 28.33 -48.47
N PHE A 11 -8.67 29.13 -48.03
CA PHE A 11 -8.57 30.00 -46.85
C PHE A 11 -8.58 29.11 -45.59
N GLY A 12 -7.41 28.92 -44.97
CA GLY A 12 -7.27 28.17 -43.72
C GLY A 12 -7.72 29.00 -42.51
N TRP A 13 -8.84 28.61 -41.90
CA TRP A 13 -9.33 29.17 -40.64
C TRP A 13 -8.53 28.56 -39.48
N LEU A 14 -7.61 29.34 -38.90
CA LEU A 14 -6.83 28.95 -37.72
C LEU A 14 -7.71 29.03 -36.47
N ILE A 15 -8.24 27.89 -36.03
CA ILE A 15 -8.87 27.74 -34.72
C ILE A 15 -7.73 27.64 -33.69
N SER A 16 -7.40 28.76 -33.05
CA SER A 16 -6.52 28.76 -31.87
C SER A 16 -7.27 28.13 -30.70
N SER A 17 -6.98 26.86 -30.42
CA SER A 17 -7.43 26.19 -29.20
C SER A 17 -6.53 26.64 -28.06
N GLY A 18 -7.01 27.56 -27.24
CA GLY A 18 -6.34 27.92 -25.98
C GLY A 18 -6.30 26.70 -25.06
N ILE A 19 -5.10 26.16 -24.81
CA ILE A 19 -4.89 25.16 -23.76
C ILE A 19 -4.86 25.93 -22.44
N GLU A 20 -5.95 25.88 -21.68
CA GLU A 20 -5.96 26.34 -20.28
C GLU A 20 -5.11 25.37 -19.45
N ALA A 21 -3.92 25.82 -19.06
CA ALA A 21 -3.07 25.09 -18.14
C ALA A 21 -3.74 25.05 -16.76
N GLN A 22 -4.33 23.91 -16.41
CA GLN A 22 -4.96 23.70 -15.11
C GLN A 22 -3.90 23.81 -14.00
N SER A 23 -3.96 24.88 -13.20
CA SER A 23 -2.97 25.12 -12.13
C SER A 23 -3.10 24.05 -11.04
N TYR A 24 -1.98 23.44 -10.64
CA TYR A 24 -1.97 22.42 -9.60
C TYR A 24 -2.20 23.03 -8.21
N ARG A 25 -3.22 22.56 -7.49
CA ARG A 25 -3.45 22.92 -6.08
C ARG A 25 -2.36 22.29 -5.20
N LYS A 26 -1.67 23.14 -4.43
CA LYS A 26 -0.69 22.69 -3.44
C LYS A 26 -1.38 22.13 -2.21
N ASN A 27 -0.87 21.02 -1.70
CA ASN A 27 -1.24 20.46 -0.41
C ASN A 27 -0.70 21.32 0.73
N THR A 28 -1.55 21.59 1.71
CA THR A 28 -1.17 22.13 3.02
C THR A 28 -0.59 21.03 3.90
N THR A 29 0.12 21.39 4.97
CA THR A 29 0.66 20.41 5.91
C THR A 29 -0.42 19.55 6.58
N PRO A 30 -1.56 20.10 7.05
CA PRO A 30 -2.64 19.27 7.58
C PRO A 30 -3.24 18.29 6.58
N GLU A 31 -3.37 18.67 5.30
CA GLU A 31 -3.84 17.75 4.25
C GLU A 31 -2.84 16.62 4.00
N TYR A 32 -1.53 16.94 3.97
CA TYR A 32 -0.49 15.93 3.85
C TYR A 32 -0.48 14.95 5.02
N ILE A 33 -0.60 15.46 6.25
CA ILE A 33 -0.69 14.65 7.46
C ILE A 33 -1.90 13.72 7.36
N ASP A 34 -3.07 14.26 7.01
CA ASP A 34 -4.29 13.45 6.92
C ASP A 34 -4.19 12.34 5.89
N GLN A 35 -3.55 12.63 4.75
CA GLN A 35 -3.37 11.68 3.66
C GLN A 35 -2.40 10.53 4.00
N TYR A 36 -1.36 10.78 4.81
CA TYR A 36 -0.26 9.82 4.96
C TYR A 36 0.05 9.37 6.40
N LYS A 37 -0.61 9.94 7.42
CA LYS A 37 -0.41 9.57 8.85
C LYS A 37 -0.49 8.07 9.09
N ASP A 38 -1.43 7.38 8.45
CA ASP A 38 -1.64 5.95 8.66
C ASP A 38 -0.51 5.12 8.05
N LEU A 39 0.13 5.60 6.97
CA LEU A 39 1.33 4.97 6.43
C LEU A 39 2.52 5.10 7.40
N ALA A 40 2.69 6.26 8.04
CA ALA A 40 3.74 6.46 9.03
C ALA A 40 3.51 5.59 10.28
N VAL A 41 2.27 5.48 10.75
CA VAL A 41 1.90 4.58 11.86
C VAL A 41 2.12 3.11 11.48
N LYS A 42 1.77 2.73 10.26
CA LYS A 42 2.02 1.38 9.74
C LYS A 42 3.50 1.04 9.73
N GLU A 43 4.36 1.94 9.25
CA GLU A 43 5.81 1.73 9.26
C GLU A 43 6.39 1.75 10.68
N MET A 44 5.88 2.58 11.58
CA MET A 44 6.25 2.54 12.99
C MET A 44 5.99 1.17 13.60
N LYS A 45 4.79 0.60 13.38
CA LYS A 45 4.45 -0.75 13.83
C LYS A 45 5.34 -1.82 13.18
N ARG A 46 5.68 -1.66 11.90
CA ARG A 46 6.48 -2.61 11.14
C ARG A 46 7.95 -2.66 11.56
N VAL A 47 8.56 -1.50 11.81
CA VAL A 47 10.03 -1.41 11.98
C VAL A 47 10.50 -0.62 13.20
N GLY A 48 9.61 0.01 13.96
CA GLY A 48 9.96 0.70 15.20
C GLY A 48 10.56 2.10 15.03
N ILE A 49 10.32 2.78 13.91
CA ILE A 49 10.63 4.21 13.75
C ILE A 49 9.41 5.01 14.20
N PRO A 50 9.51 6.01 15.10
CA PRO A 50 8.36 6.81 15.52
C PRO A 50 7.59 7.37 14.32
N ALA A 51 6.27 7.21 14.33
CA ALA A 51 5.41 7.70 13.26
C ALA A 51 5.53 9.23 13.10
N SER A 52 5.72 9.95 14.22
CA SER A 52 5.99 11.38 14.24
C SER A 52 7.24 11.77 13.46
N ILE A 53 8.31 10.97 13.55
CA ILE A 53 9.57 11.18 12.83
C ILE A 53 9.36 10.97 11.33
N THR A 54 8.80 9.81 10.95
CA THR A 54 8.54 9.50 9.53
C THR A 54 7.64 10.56 8.89
N MET A 55 6.61 11.02 9.60
CA MET A 55 5.69 12.04 9.11
C MET A 55 6.35 13.42 8.99
N ALA A 56 7.15 13.84 9.98
CA ALA A 56 7.86 15.10 9.93
C ALA A 56 8.91 15.13 8.82
N GLN A 57 9.61 14.02 8.59
CA GLN A 57 10.53 13.87 7.45
C GLN A 57 9.74 13.95 6.13
N GLY A 58 8.66 13.18 5.98
CA GLY A 58 7.83 13.25 4.77
C GLY A 58 7.34 14.66 4.46
N ILE A 59 6.88 15.42 5.47
CA ILE A 59 6.49 16.83 5.35
C ILE A 59 7.64 17.70 4.85
N LEU A 60 8.80 17.60 5.49
CA LEU A 60 9.97 18.45 5.21
C LEU A 60 10.56 18.14 3.83
N GLU A 61 10.86 16.88 3.57
CA GLU A 61 11.60 16.42 2.38
C GLU A 61 10.74 16.55 1.10
N SER A 62 9.42 16.36 1.19
CA SER A 62 8.53 16.47 0.03
C SER A 62 7.85 17.83 -0.12
N GLY A 63 8.05 18.74 0.84
CA GLY A 63 7.33 20.02 0.89
C GLY A 63 5.81 19.81 0.95
N ASN A 64 5.34 18.99 1.89
CA ASN A 64 3.95 18.51 1.97
C ASN A 64 3.49 17.76 0.70
N GLY A 65 4.37 16.99 0.05
CA GLY A 65 4.08 16.25 -1.17
C GLY A 65 4.02 17.09 -2.44
N ASN A 66 4.33 18.38 -2.36
CA ASN A 66 4.23 19.30 -3.49
C ASN A 66 5.48 19.32 -4.38
N SER A 67 6.60 18.77 -3.91
CA SER A 67 7.84 18.77 -4.67
C SER A 67 7.67 18.03 -6.00
N THR A 68 8.40 18.46 -7.03
CA THR A 68 8.34 17.82 -8.35
C THR A 68 8.73 16.35 -8.25
N LEU A 69 9.73 16.04 -7.42
CA LEU A 69 10.18 14.67 -7.17
C LEU A 69 9.04 13.84 -6.56
N ALA A 70 8.40 14.30 -5.48
CA ALA A 70 7.29 13.59 -4.84
C ALA A 70 6.13 13.38 -5.83
N ARG A 71 5.69 14.42 -6.54
CA ARG A 71 4.54 14.34 -7.46
C ARG A 71 4.78 13.45 -8.67
N LYS A 72 5.97 13.49 -9.26
CA LYS A 72 6.25 12.78 -10.53
C LYS A 72 6.84 11.38 -10.34
N SER A 73 7.38 11.10 -9.15
CA SER A 73 8.08 9.85 -8.88
C SER A 73 7.63 9.13 -7.61
N ASN A 74 6.66 9.69 -6.86
CA ASN A 74 6.23 9.21 -5.55
C ASN A 74 7.36 9.12 -4.53
N ASN A 75 8.49 9.81 -4.73
CA ASN A 75 9.62 9.80 -3.81
C ASN A 75 9.51 10.96 -2.83
N HIS A 76 8.91 10.69 -1.67
CA HIS A 76 8.64 11.71 -0.65
C HIS A 76 9.82 11.99 0.29
N PHE A 77 10.87 11.18 0.26
CA PHE A 77 12.00 11.26 1.19
C PHE A 77 13.32 11.58 0.49
N GLY A 78 13.29 11.94 -0.79
CA GLY A 78 14.50 12.30 -1.54
C GLY A 78 15.52 11.17 -1.67
N ILE A 79 15.10 9.90 -1.63
CA ILE A 79 16.06 8.78 -1.62
C ILE A 79 16.77 8.70 -2.96
N LYS A 80 18.09 8.90 -2.93
CA LYS A 80 18.98 8.83 -4.09
C LYS A 80 19.20 7.37 -4.53
N CYS A 81 19.56 7.19 -5.80
CA CYS A 81 19.99 5.90 -6.31
C CYS A 81 21.35 5.54 -5.70
N HIS A 82 21.44 4.36 -5.09
CA HIS A 82 22.71 3.77 -4.71
C HIS A 82 23.06 2.63 -5.70
N SER A 83 24.30 2.13 -5.64
CA SER A 83 24.80 1.12 -6.60
C SER A 83 23.99 -0.18 -6.63
N ASP A 84 23.31 -0.49 -5.53
CA ASP A 84 22.43 -1.63 -5.33
C ASP A 84 21.00 -1.41 -5.85
N TRP A 85 20.59 -0.17 -6.17
CA TRP A 85 19.23 0.11 -6.62
C TRP A 85 18.96 -0.45 -8.02
N LYS A 86 18.01 -1.39 -8.12
CA LYS A 86 17.57 -2.01 -9.38
C LYS A 86 16.20 -1.55 -9.86
N GLY A 87 15.49 -0.73 -9.06
CA GLY A 87 14.17 -0.24 -9.38
C GLY A 87 14.16 0.90 -10.41
N LYS A 88 12.97 1.49 -10.62
CA LYS A 88 12.83 2.65 -11.50
C LYS A 88 13.59 3.85 -10.92
N ARG A 89 14.07 4.73 -11.81
CA ARG A 89 14.85 5.91 -11.45
C ARG A 89 14.36 7.13 -12.22
N VAL A 90 14.62 8.31 -11.67
CA VAL A 90 14.46 9.61 -12.32
C VAL A 90 15.71 10.45 -12.04
N TYR A 91 15.99 11.40 -12.92
CA TYR A 91 17.10 12.31 -12.75
C TYR A 91 16.55 13.71 -12.51
N HIS A 92 17.04 14.36 -11.46
CA HIS A 92 16.66 15.70 -11.05
C HIS A 92 17.90 16.45 -10.59
N ASP A 93 17.92 17.75 -10.83
CA ASP A 93 18.94 18.63 -10.28
C ASP A 93 18.48 19.04 -8.88
N ASP A 94 19.26 18.68 -7.85
CA ASP A 94 18.97 18.99 -6.44
C ASP A 94 20.20 19.64 -5.78
N ASP A 95 21.14 18.84 -5.26
CA ASP A 95 22.45 19.33 -4.77
C ASP A 95 23.46 19.45 -5.91
N ALA A 96 23.36 18.54 -6.89
CA ALA A 96 24.19 18.51 -8.08
C ALA A 96 23.35 18.26 -9.34
N LYS A 97 23.92 18.59 -10.49
CA LYS A 97 23.25 18.36 -11.77
C LYS A 97 23.16 16.86 -12.07
N GLY A 98 21.97 16.40 -12.47
CA GLY A 98 21.73 15.04 -12.93
C GLY A 98 21.78 14.00 -11.82
N GLU A 99 21.43 14.35 -10.58
CA GLU A 99 21.37 13.38 -9.50
C GLU A 99 20.28 12.34 -9.74
N CYS A 100 20.61 11.09 -9.45
CA CYS A 100 19.70 9.97 -9.62
C CYS A 100 18.87 9.78 -8.35
N PHE A 101 17.56 9.76 -8.50
CA PHE A 101 16.60 9.46 -7.45
C PHE A 101 15.80 8.21 -7.77
N ARG A 102 15.44 7.46 -6.73
CA ARG A 102 14.56 6.32 -6.84
C ARG A 102 13.16 6.79 -7.25
N LYS A 103 12.46 5.98 -8.06
CA LYS A 103 11.07 6.21 -8.48
C LYS A 103 10.21 5.03 -8.07
N TYR A 104 9.07 5.33 -7.49
CA TYR A 104 8.15 4.34 -6.95
C TYR A 104 6.81 4.34 -7.68
N LYS A 105 6.10 3.22 -7.61
CA LYS A 105 4.76 3.08 -8.18
C LYS A 105 3.73 3.77 -7.30
N THR A 106 3.91 3.73 -5.98
CA THR A 106 3.01 4.35 -4.99
C THR A 106 3.81 5.16 -3.98
N VAL A 107 3.14 6.07 -3.27
CA VAL A 107 3.76 6.82 -2.16
C VAL A 107 4.20 5.86 -1.06
N TYR A 108 3.39 4.83 -0.76
CA TYR A 108 3.71 3.88 0.30
C TYR A 108 5.00 3.08 0.03
N GLU A 109 5.31 2.75 -1.23
CA GLU A 109 6.61 2.15 -1.57
C GLU A 109 7.80 3.04 -1.16
N SER A 110 7.66 4.38 -1.22
CA SER A 110 8.69 5.30 -0.73
C SER A 110 8.81 5.33 0.79
N TYR A 111 7.70 5.14 1.52
CA TYR A 111 7.69 5.03 2.98
C TYR A 111 8.37 3.73 3.44
N ILE A 112 8.11 2.62 2.73
CA ILE A 112 8.79 1.35 2.98
C ILE A 112 10.30 1.49 2.75
N ASP A 113 10.71 2.04 1.61
CA ASP A 113 12.13 2.16 1.26
C ASP A 113 12.87 3.12 2.21
N HIS A 114 12.23 4.21 2.64
CA HIS A 114 12.76 5.09 3.69
C HIS A 114 12.98 4.33 5.00
N SER A 115 12.00 3.54 5.42
CA SER A 115 12.09 2.77 6.66
C SER A 115 13.19 1.70 6.58
N GLU A 116 13.27 0.98 5.46
CA GLU A 116 14.33 -0.01 5.21
C GLU A 116 15.72 0.63 5.13
N PHE A 117 15.84 1.84 4.59
CA PHE A 117 17.08 2.60 4.60
C PHE A 117 17.55 2.92 6.02
N LEU A 118 16.65 3.30 6.92
CA LEU A 118 17.01 3.59 8.31
C LEU A 118 17.35 2.31 9.09
N VAL A 119 16.54 1.25 8.95
CA VAL A 119 16.78 -0.04 9.62
C VAL A 119 18.06 -0.71 9.13
N GLY A 120 18.30 -0.70 7.82
CA GLY A 120 19.38 -1.45 7.19
C GLY A 120 20.78 -0.85 7.37
N LYS A 121 20.92 0.35 7.96
CA LYS A 121 22.22 1.03 8.09
C LYS A 121 22.65 1.11 9.54
N LYS A 122 23.79 0.45 9.85
CA LYS A 122 24.40 0.40 11.20
C LYS A 122 24.50 1.76 11.91
N ARG A 123 24.75 2.84 11.17
CA ARG A 123 24.86 4.21 11.73
C ARG A 123 23.60 4.70 12.45
N TYR A 124 22.42 4.12 12.16
CA TYR A 124 21.15 4.47 12.79
C TYR A 124 20.72 3.48 13.88
N ALA A 125 21.45 2.39 14.08
CA ALA A 125 21.03 1.30 14.98
C ALA A 125 20.72 1.77 16.41
N SER A 126 21.53 2.68 16.96
CA SER A 126 21.33 3.22 18.31
C SER A 126 20.03 4.00 18.48
N LEU A 127 19.38 4.43 17.40
CA LEU A 127 18.09 5.12 17.48
C LEU A 127 16.97 4.15 17.89
N PHE A 128 17.08 2.89 17.50
CA PHE A 128 16.10 1.85 17.82
C PHE A 128 16.19 1.37 19.28
N GLU A 129 17.19 1.81 20.03
CA GLU A 129 17.27 1.63 21.49
C GLU A 129 16.47 2.70 22.26
N LEU A 130 16.11 3.80 21.59
CA LEU A 130 15.30 4.86 22.19
C LEU A 130 13.84 4.43 22.28
N LYS A 131 13.13 4.99 23.25
CA LYS A 131 11.67 4.82 23.34
C LYS A 131 11.01 5.38 22.08
N LEU A 132 9.96 4.72 21.60
CA LEU A 132 9.17 5.20 20.45
C LEU A 132 8.62 6.62 20.66
N THR A 133 8.35 7.01 21.90
CA THR A 133 7.87 8.35 22.23
C THR A 133 8.97 9.41 22.33
N ASP A 134 10.25 9.04 22.24
CA ASP A 134 11.38 9.97 22.29
C ASP A 134 11.74 10.54 20.91
N TYR A 135 10.78 11.22 20.27
CA TYR A 135 11.00 11.85 18.98
C TYR A 135 12.11 12.92 19.03
N LYS A 136 12.37 13.54 20.19
CA LYS A 136 13.46 14.51 20.35
C LYS A 136 14.83 13.83 20.29
N GLY A 137 14.97 12.68 20.96
CA GLY A 137 16.15 11.83 20.86
C GLY A 137 16.36 11.32 19.44
N TRP A 138 15.30 10.84 18.79
CA TRP A 138 15.34 10.41 17.39
C TRP A 138 15.79 11.52 16.43
N ALA A 139 15.19 12.72 16.49
CA ALA A 139 15.55 13.82 15.60
C ALA A 139 17.03 14.25 15.76
N LYS A 140 17.50 14.37 17.01
CA LYS A 140 18.91 14.69 17.31
C LYS A 140 19.84 13.57 16.84
N GLY A 141 19.45 12.33 17.07
CA GLY A 141 20.20 11.14 16.70
C GLY A 141 20.31 10.96 15.18
N LEU A 142 19.24 11.19 14.42
CA LEU A 142 19.25 11.21 12.95
C LEU A 142 20.25 12.22 12.41
N LYS A 143 20.25 13.44 12.93
CA LYS A 143 21.26 14.44 12.56
C LYS A 143 22.68 13.97 12.93
N LYS A 144 22.88 13.50 14.16
CA LYS A 144 24.20 13.01 14.64
C LYS A 144 24.72 11.87 13.78
N ALA A 145 23.85 10.97 13.32
CA ALA A 145 24.17 9.85 12.44
C ALA A 145 24.40 10.25 10.97
N GLY A 146 24.23 11.54 10.63
CA GLY A 146 24.48 12.07 9.29
C GLY A 146 23.37 11.79 8.30
N TYR A 147 22.11 11.80 8.74
CA TYR A 147 20.95 11.76 7.83
C TYR A 147 20.91 13.01 6.93
N ALA A 148 21.08 14.19 7.53
CA ALA A 148 21.10 15.48 6.83
C ALA A 148 22.33 16.32 7.21
N THR A 149 22.79 17.14 6.25
CA THR A 149 23.92 18.07 6.45
C THR A 149 23.49 19.32 7.22
N ASP A 150 22.27 19.81 7.00
CA ASP A 150 21.72 21.01 7.64
C ASP A 150 21.87 20.95 9.19
N PRO A 151 22.57 21.92 9.82
CA PRO A 151 22.70 21.98 11.27
C PRO A 151 21.35 22.16 12.00
N LYS A 152 20.33 22.72 11.34
CA LYS A 152 19.00 22.95 11.92
C LYS A 152 18.06 21.75 11.76
N TYR A 153 18.48 20.68 11.08
CA TYR A 153 17.61 19.56 10.73
C TYR A 153 16.81 18.98 11.90
N ALA A 154 17.50 18.65 13.00
CA ALA A 154 16.86 18.11 14.19
C ALA A 154 15.82 19.07 14.78
N HIS A 155 16.13 20.37 14.79
CA HIS A 155 15.23 21.41 15.28
C HIS A 155 14.02 21.57 14.36
N SER A 156 14.20 21.52 13.03
CA SER A 156 13.11 21.54 12.06
C SER A 156 12.14 20.39 12.25
N LEU A 157 12.64 19.16 12.43
CA LEU A 157 11.78 18.00 12.70
C LEU A 157 11.01 18.17 14.02
N ILE A 158 11.70 18.54 15.10
CA ILE A 158 11.05 18.77 16.40
C ILE A 158 9.96 19.83 16.29
N ASN A 159 10.22 20.95 15.62
CA ASN A 159 9.24 22.02 15.43
C ASN A 159 8.02 21.56 14.63
N ILE A 160 8.22 20.77 13.56
CA ILE A 160 7.10 20.19 12.80
C ILE A 160 6.28 19.26 13.70
N ILE A 161 6.94 18.37 14.44
CA ILE A 161 6.29 17.42 15.35
C ILE A 161 5.49 18.14 16.43
N GLU A 162 6.05 19.17 17.07
CA GLU A 162 5.38 19.93 18.12
C GLU A 162 4.24 20.79 17.56
N LYS A 163 4.47 21.53 16.47
CA LYS A 163 3.48 22.40 15.83
C LYS A 163 2.23 21.64 15.40
N TYR A 164 2.42 20.47 14.80
CA TYR A 164 1.33 19.63 14.32
C TYR A 164 1.01 18.49 15.27
N LYS A 165 1.54 18.48 16.50
CA LYS A 165 1.33 17.48 17.55
C LYS A 165 1.56 16.02 17.12
N LEU A 166 2.43 15.79 16.13
CA LEU A 166 2.62 14.47 15.50
C LEU A 166 3.08 13.38 16.49
N HIS A 167 3.66 13.76 17.63
CA HIS A 167 4.06 12.82 18.70
C HIS A 167 2.90 11.95 19.21
N GLN A 168 1.65 12.40 19.06
CA GLN A 168 0.48 11.59 19.42
C GLN A 168 0.30 10.37 18.50
N LEU A 169 0.89 10.38 17.29
CA LEU A 169 0.94 9.22 16.40
C LEU A 169 1.77 8.09 16.99
N ASP A 170 2.69 8.40 17.91
CA ASP A 170 3.62 7.42 18.51
C ASP A 170 2.99 6.65 19.67
N GLU A 171 1.87 7.13 20.22
CA GLU A 171 1.27 6.62 21.46
C GLU A 171 0.29 5.46 21.28
N ASN A 172 0.11 4.93 20.06
CA ASN A 172 -0.93 3.94 19.72
C ASN A 172 -2.37 4.35 20.13
N LYS A 173 -2.61 5.64 20.40
CA LYS A 173 -3.94 6.20 20.70
C LYS A 173 -4.55 6.80 19.44
N HIS A 174 -5.88 6.75 19.32
CA HIS A 174 -6.63 7.38 18.23
C HIS A 174 -6.21 8.85 18.09
N TRP A 175 -5.46 9.16 17.03
CA TRP A 175 -5.03 10.51 16.68
C TRP A 175 -6.25 11.38 16.43
N LYS A 176 -6.42 12.44 17.23
CA LYS A 176 -7.40 13.50 16.98
C LYS A 176 -6.67 14.68 16.34
N LYS A 177 -6.98 14.95 15.07
CA LYS A 177 -6.46 16.13 14.35
C LYS A 177 -6.66 17.39 15.21
N PRO A 178 -5.66 18.28 15.35
CA PRO A 178 -5.85 19.58 15.99
C PRO A 178 -6.96 20.33 15.25
N ALA A 179 -7.96 20.85 15.98
CA ALA A 179 -9.12 21.52 15.39
C ALA A 179 -8.67 22.59 14.37
N SER A 180 -8.98 22.36 13.09
CA SER A 180 -8.97 23.36 12.03
C SER A 180 -10.41 23.67 11.68
N SER A 181 -10.81 24.94 11.81
CA SER A 181 -12.14 25.47 11.49
C SER A 181 -12.64 24.95 10.14
N GLY A 182 -13.78 24.24 10.15
CA GLY A 182 -14.44 23.69 8.97
C GLY A 182 -15.09 22.34 9.26
N SER A 183 -16.36 22.38 9.63
CA SER A 183 -17.21 21.24 10.03
C SER A 183 -17.48 20.23 8.91
N ASN A 184 -17.56 18.96 9.28
CA ASN A 184 -18.70 18.12 8.89
C ASN A 184 -18.91 17.04 9.97
N ASP A 185 -20.02 17.15 10.68
CA ASP A 185 -20.46 16.23 11.73
C ASP A 185 -21.10 15.00 11.08
N ASN A 186 -20.26 14.03 10.71
CA ASN A 186 -20.54 12.58 10.67
C ASN A 186 -19.38 11.85 9.96
N PHE A 187 -18.24 11.74 10.63
CA PHE A 187 -17.16 10.87 10.19
C PHE A 187 -16.69 9.99 11.35
N GLU A 188 -17.10 8.73 11.31
CA GLU A 188 -16.54 7.69 12.18
C GLU A 188 -15.15 7.32 11.64
N ILE A 189 -14.12 7.54 12.45
CA ILE A 189 -12.75 7.16 12.12
C ILE A 189 -12.56 5.70 12.52
N VAL A 190 -12.69 4.79 11.55
CA VAL A 190 -12.23 3.41 11.68
C VAL A 190 -10.71 3.43 11.61
N THR A 191 -10.04 3.13 12.72
CA THR A 191 -8.58 2.98 12.75
C THR A 191 -8.18 1.68 12.09
N PHE A 192 -7.50 1.76 10.95
CA PHE A 192 -6.95 0.58 10.27
C PHE A 192 -5.94 -0.16 11.17
N ASN A 193 -6.37 -1.30 11.71
CA ASN A 193 -5.46 -2.44 11.84
C ASN A 193 -5.08 -2.83 10.42
N THR A 194 -3.78 -2.95 10.13
CA THR A 194 -3.36 -3.49 8.84
C THR A 194 -3.05 -4.96 8.99
N HIS A 195 -3.75 -5.79 8.25
CA HIS A 195 -3.61 -7.24 8.31
C HIS A 195 -2.23 -7.69 7.86
N ILE A 196 -1.71 -8.71 8.55
CA ILE A 196 -0.51 -9.42 8.14
C ILE A 196 -0.82 -10.22 6.87
N ILE A 197 -0.05 -9.98 5.80
CA ILE A 197 -0.18 -10.73 4.55
C ILE A 197 0.62 -12.02 4.64
N GLU A 198 -0.07 -13.15 4.48
CA GLU A 198 0.51 -14.48 4.40
C GLU A 198 0.31 -15.09 3.01
N TYR A 199 0.92 -16.25 2.76
CA TYR A 199 0.94 -16.89 1.45
C TYR A 199 0.56 -18.37 1.55
N ASN A 200 -0.39 -18.78 0.73
CA ASN A 200 -0.72 -20.20 0.52
C ASN A 200 -0.79 -20.49 -0.99
N ASN A 201 -0.08 -21.54 -1.42
CA ASN A 201 0.04 -21.90 -2.84
C ASN A 201 0.48 -20.71 -3.74
N GLY A 202 1.32 -19.83 -3.18
CA GLY A 202 1.77 -18.60 -3.84
C GLY A 202 0.68 -17.55 -4.08
N VAL A 203 -0.39 -17.57 -3.28
CA VAL A 203 -1.50 -16.61 -3.31
C VAL A 203 -1.59 -15.93 -1.95
N LYS A 204 -1.76 -14.60 -1.95
CA LYS A 204 -1.87 -13.80 -0.74
C LYS A 204 -3.19 -14.03 -0.02
N TYR A 205 -3.13 -14.17 1.29
CA TYR A 205 -4.29 -14.19 2.18
C TYR A 205 -3.99 -13.44 3.48
N ILE A 206 -5.03 -13.16 4.25
CA ILE A 206 -4.95 -12.57 5.59
C ILE A 206 -5.72 -13.45 6.58
N ALA A 207 -5.37 -13.36 7.86
CA ALA A 207 -6.26 -13.78 8.93
C ALA A 207 -7.37 -12.74 9.11
N VAL A 208 -8.59 -13.19 9.40
CA VAL A 208 -9.72 -12.32 9.73
C VAL A 208 -9.59 -11.90 11.19
N GLU A 209 -9.67 -10.61 11.46
CA GLU A 209 -9.65 -10.01 12.78
C GLU A 209 -11.06 -9.61 13.25
N GLU A 210 -11.20 -9.36 14.56
CA GLU A 210 -12.46 -8.91 15.13
C GLU A 210 -12.84 -7.52 14.57
N GLY A 211 -14.07 -7.42 14.04
CA GLY A 211 -14.58 -6.19 13.42
C GLY A 211 -14.35 -6.09 11.92
N ASP A 212 -13.62 -7.04 11.32
CA ASP A 212 -13.45 -7.11 9.88
C ASP A 212 -14.76 -7.26 9.10
N SER A 213 -14.84 -6.53 7.99
CA SER A 213 -15.86 -6.66 6.97
C SER A 213 -15.22 -6.78 5.59
N PHE A 214 -15.99 -7.29 4.63
CA PHE A 214 -15.53 -7.30 3.24
C PHE A 214 -15.22 -5.90 2.74
N GLU A 215 -15.94 -4.90 3.25
CA GLU A 215 -15.76 -3.50 2.92
C GLU A 215 -14.45 -2.96 3.50
N SER A 216 -14.18 -3.15 4.79
CA SER A 216 -12.97 -2.63 5.45
C SER A 216 -11.69 -3.24 4.88
N VAL A 217 -11.68 -4.56 4.68
CA VAL A 217 -10.54 -5.27 4.09
C VAL A 217 -10.37 -4.90 2.62
N SER A 218 -11.46 -4.72 1.86
CA SER A 218 -11.34 -4.28 0.47
C SER A 218 -10.71 -2.90 0.36
N GLU A 219 -11.13 -1.98 1.21
CA GLU A 219 -10.55 -0.63 1.28
C GLU A 219 -9.06 -0.70 1.66
N GLU A 220 -8.71 -1.48 2.68
CA GLU A 220 -7.32 -1.65 3.13
C GLU A 220 -6.39 -2.10 1.99
N PHE A 221 -6.83 -3.07 1.18
CA PHE A 221 -6.02 -3.65 0.11
C PHE A 221 -6.26 -3.02 -1.27
N GLY A 222 -7.10 -1.98 -1.37
CA GLY A 222 -7.42 -1.32 -2.63
C GLY A 222 -8.15 -2.24 -3.62
N LEU A 223 -8.99 -3.13 -3.11
CA LEU A 223 -9.83 -4.07 -3.86
C LEU A 223 -11.26 -3.55 -3.93
N ARG A 224 -12.05 -4.08 -4.87
CA ARG A 224 -13.50 -3.92 -4.87
C ARG A 224 -14.12 -5.02 -3.99
N PRO A 225 -15.20 -4.75 -3.22
CA PRO A 225 -15.82 -5.76 -2.35
C PRO A 225 -16.14 -7.09 -3.05
N TRP A 226 -16.65 -7.03 -4.28
CA TRP A 226 -16.96 -8.22 -5.08
C TRP A 226 -15.74 -9.11 -5.36
N GLU A 227 -14.52 -8.56 -5.38
CA GLU A 227 -13.29 -9.33 -5.61
C GLU A 227 -13.01 -10.28 -4.46
N LEU A 228 -13.21 -9.86 -3.20
CA LEU A 228 -13.01 -10.75 -2.05
C LEU A 228 -14.01 -11.91 -2.06
N TYR A 229 -15.29 -11.64 -2.34
CA TYR A 229 -16.29 -12.71 -2.51
C TYR A 229 -15.86 -13.67 -3.64
N HIS A 230 -15.43 -13.13 -4.77
CA HIS A 230 -15.01 -13.92 -5.93
C HIS A 230 -13.75 -14.76 -5.66
N TYR A 231 -12.73 -14.19 -5.02
CA TYR A 231 -11.48 -14.87 -4.70
C TYR A 231 -11.68 -16.02 -3.72
N ASN A 232 -12.70 -15.91 -2.87
CA ASN A 232 -12.99 -16.89 -1.82
C ASN A 232 -14.12 -17.86 -2.16
N ASP A 233 -14.66 -17.82 -3.38
CA ASP A 233 -15.80 -18.62 -3.82
C ASP A 233 -17.03 -18.44 -2.89
N LEU A 234 -17.29 -17.21 -2.43
CA LEU A 234 -18.35 -16.88 -1.47
C LEU A 234 -19.56 -16.20 -2.12
N PRO A 235 -20.78 -16.41 -1.61
CA PRO A 235 -21.95 -15.61 -2.00
C PRO A 235 -21.84 -14.19 -1.43
N LYS A 236 -22.55 -13.23 -2.04
CA LYS A 236 -22.60 -11.83 -1.55
C LYS A 236 -23.23 -11.67 -0.15
N THR A 237 -23.92 -12.71 0.33
CA THR A 237 -24.53 -12.76 1.66
C THR A 237 -23.59 -13.31 2.73
N ALA A 238 -22.37 -13.73 2.36
CA ALA A 238 -21.40 -14.24 3.31
C ALA A 238 -20.97 -13.14 4.29
N LYS A 239 -20.71 -13.53 5.54
CA LYS A 239 -20.15 -12.65 6.55
C LYS A 239 -18.68 -12.98 6.73
N MET A 240 -17.82 -11.96 6.78
CA MET A 240 -16.37 -12.17 6.87
C MET A 240 -15.98 -12.93 8.15
N GLN A 241 -16.68 -12.64 9.25
CA GLN A 241 -16.50 -13.26 10.57
C GLN A 241 -16.79 -14.78 10.61
N ASP A 242 -17.48 -15.33 9.60
CA ASP A 242 -17.68 -16.77 9.48
C ASP A 242 -16.40 -17.49 8.98
N HIS A 243 -15.34 -16.74 8.68
CA HIS A 243 -14.11 -17.23 8.10
C HIS A 243 -12.91 -16.82 8.94
N ARG A 244 -11.97 -17.74 9.12
CA ARG A 244 -10.71 -17.45 9.83
C ARG A 244 -9.67 -16.77 8.94
N TYR A 245 -9.74 -16.99 7.62
CA TYR A 245 -8.80 -16.45 6.65
C TYR A 245 -9.53 -16.08 5.36
N ILE A 246 -9.05 -15.03 4.70
CA ILE A 246 -9.59 -14.55 3.44
C ILE A 246 -8.44 -14.33 2.44
N TYR A 247 -8.58 -14.89 1.23
CA TYR A 247 -7.68 -14.59 0.14
C TYR A 247 -7.98 -13.20 -0.42
N ILE A 248 -6.93 -12.37 -0.51
CA ILE A 248 -6.95 -11.04 -1.11
C ILE A 248 -6.48 -11.06 -2.57
N GLN A 249 -6.30 -12.26 -3.12
CA GLN A 249 -5.92 -12.51 -4.51
C GLN A 249 -6.59 -13.79 -5.01
N GLY A 250 -6.92 -13.86 -6.30
CA GLY A 250 -7.55 -15.04 -6.89
C GLY A 250 -6.75 -16.34 -6.70
N LYS A 251 -7.41 -17.34 -6.08
CA LYS A 251 -6.87 -18.70 -5.88
C LYS A 251 -6.41 -19.36 -7.18
N LYS A 252 -5.45 -20.28 -7.09
CA LYS A 252 -4.90 -20.97 -8.27
C LYS A 252 -5.88 -22.00 -8.81
N GLY A 253 -5.61 -22.46 -10.02
CA GLY A 253 -6.41 -23.54 -10.63
C GLY A 253 -5.97 -24.95 -10.23
N LYS A 254 -4.83 -25.10 -9.58
CA LYS A 254 -4.24 -26.38 -9.14
C LYS A 254 -3.55 -26.15 -7.79
N ALA A 255 -3.57 -27.16 -6.92
CA ALA A 255 -2.81 -27.11 -5.67
C ALA A 255 -1.30 -27.14 -5.92
N HIS A 256 -0.49 -26.95 -4.89
CA HIS A 256 0.96 -27.11 -4.95
C HIS A 256 1.37 -28.53 -5.42
N LYS A 257 2.60 -28.70 -5.95
CA LYS A 257 3.07 -29.98 -6.52
C LYS A 257 3.11 -31.11 -5.49
N SER A 258 3.33 -30.77 -4.23
CA SER A 258 3.30 -31.69 -3.08
C SER A 258 1.90 -32.22 -2.75
N HIS A 259 0.82 -31.62 -3.29
CA HIS A 259 -0.56 -31.96 -2.95
C HIS A 259 -1.33 -32.39 -4.20
N ALA A 260 -1.17 -33.66 -4.58
CA ALA A 260 -1.85 -34.22 -5.75
C ALA A 260 -3.34 -34.52 -5.48
N SER A 261 -3.64 -35.02 -4.28
CA SER A 261 -4.97 -35.39 -3.82
C SER A 261 -5.16 -35.09 -2.35
N HIS A 262 -6.39 -35.18 -1.87
CA HIS A 262 -6.78 -35.03 -0.48
C HIS A 262 -7.90 -36.02 -0.15
N VAL A 263 -7.85 -36.64 1.02
CA VAL A 263 -8.93 -37.50 1.55
C VAL A 263 -9.73 -36.65 2.52
N VAL A 264 -11.02 -36.50 2.24
CA VAL A 264 -11.96 -35.69 3.03
C VAL A 264 -12.04 -36.28 4.44
N LYS A 265 -11.81 -35.45 5.45
CA LYS A 265 -11.95 -35.79 6.86
C LYS A 265 -13.34 -35.43 7.38
N ALA A 266 -13.66 -35.91 8.58
CA ALA A 266 -14.84 -35.46 9.32
C ALA A 266 -14.95 -33.93 9.33
N ASP A 267 -16.16 -33.43 9.06
CA ASP A 267 -16.53 -32.00 9.01
C ASP A 267 -15.82 -31.14 7.95
N GLU A 268 -15.02 -31.71 7.06
CA GLU A 268 -14.46 -30.98 5.91
C GLU A 268 -15.48 -30.92 4.76
N ASP A 269 -15.74 -29.72 4.25
CA ASP A 269 -16.51 -29.52 3.03
C ASP A 269 -15.63 -29.09 1.84
N LEU A 270 -16.25 -28.96 0.67
CA LEU A 270 -15.54 -28.61 -0.56
C LEU A 270 -14.97 -27.17 -0.52
N HIS A 271 -15.61 -26.26 0.22
CA HIS A 271 -15.14 -24.88 0.37
C HIS A 271 -13.90 -24.83 1.25
N TYR A 272 -13.92 -25.51 2.39
CA TYR A 272 -12.78 -25.67 3.29
C TYR A 272 -11.56 -26.23 2.55
N ILE A 273 -11.73 -27.29 1.76
CA ILE A 273 -10.64 -27.91 1.00
C ILE A 273 -10.10 -26.95 -0.08
N SER A 274 -10.98 -26.18 -0.72
CA SER A 274 -10.61 -25.10 -1.64
C SER A 274 -9.74 -24.03 -0.97
N GLN A 275 -10.12 -23.59 0.23
CA GLN A 275 -9.38 -22.61 1.03
C GLN A 275 -8.03 -23.15 1.49
N LYS A 276 -8.00 -24.38 2.04
CA LYS A 276 -6.81 -25.08 2.54
C LYS A 276 -5.68 -25.19 1.54
N TYR A 277 -5.99 -25.45 0.27
CA TYR A 277 -4.98 -25.62 -0.78
C TYR A 277 -4.83 -24.40 -1.70
N GLY A 278 -5.59 -23.33 -1.48
CA GLY A 278 -5.60 -22.14 -2.34
C GLY A 278 -6.00 -22.47 -3.78
N VAL A 279 -7.04 -23.30 -3.96
CA VAL A 279 -7.53 -23.76 -5.27
C VAL A 279 -8.98 -23.34 -5.48
N LYS A 280 -9.32 -22.78 -6.64
CA LYS A 280 -10.71 -22.39 -6.96
C LYS A 280 -11.67 -23.59 -6.86
N MET A 281 -12.84 -23.41 -6.23
CA MET A 281 -13.88 -24.46 -6.16
C MET A 281 -14.31 -24.96 -7.53
N SER A 282 -14.43 -24.06 -8.52
CA SER A 282 -14.76 -24.45 -9.90
C SER A 282 -13.77 -25.46 -10.50
N LYS A 283 -12.48 -25.36 -10.16
CA LYS A 283 -11.46 -26.31 -10.62
C LYS A 283 -11.49 -27.59 -9.81
N LEU A 284 -11.71 -27.51 -8.50
CA LEU A 284 -11.87 -28.68 -7.64
C LEU A 284 -13.07 -29.53 -8.07
N ARG A 285 -14.22 -28.90 -8.36
CA ARG A 285 -15.41 -29.56 -8.94
C ARG A 285 -15.09 -30.23 -10.27
N LYS A 286 -14.48 -29.48 -11.19
CA LYS A 286 -14.07 -30.00 -12.51
C LYS A 286 -13.13 -31.21 -12.40
N PHE A 287 -12.20 -31.20 -11.45
CA PHE A 287 -11.27 -32.30 -11.28
C PHE A 287 -11.91 -33.57 -10.72
N ASN A 288 -13.04 -33.42 -10.04
CA ASN A 288 -13.70 -34.52 -9.34
C ASN A 288 -15.06 -34.87 -9.94
N ASN A 289 -15.40 -34.33 -11.13
CA ASN A 289 -16.70 -34.54 -11.80
C ASN A 289 -17.90 -34.20 -10.90
N LEU A 290 -17.76 -33.17 -10.06
CA LEU A 290 -18.80 -32.72 -9.14
C LEU A 290 -19.61 -31.58 -9.76
N ASN A 291 -20.92 -31.59 -9.55
CA ASN A 291 -21.83 -30.52 -9.92
C ASN A 291 -21.78 -29.36 -8.91
N GLU A 292 -22.40 -28.23 -9.26
CA GLU A 292 -22.64 -27.14 -8.34
C GLU A 292 -23.50 -27.60 -7.15
N GLY A 293 -23.13 -27.21 -5.92
CA GLY A 293 -23.82 -27.64 -4.69
C GLY A 293 -23.52 -29.08 -4.23
N ALA A 294 -22.68 -29.84 -4.94
CA ALA A 294 -22.33 -31.19 -4.53
C ALA A 294 -21.64 -31.20 -3.15
N LYS A 295 -22.11 -32.07 -2.25
CA LYS A 295 -21.51 -32.35 -0.96
C LYS A 295 -20.50 -33.49 -1.08
N VAL A 296 -19.44 -33.42 -0.28
CA VAL A 296 -18.44 -34.49 -0.14
C VAL A 296 -18.65 -35.20 1.20
N LYS A 297 -18.28 -36.47 1.28
CA LYS A 297 -18.37 -37.28 2.50
C LYS A 297 -16.97 -37.61 3.01
N GLU A 298 -16.86 -37.85 4.31
CA GLU A 298 -15.64 -38.37 4.91
C GLU A 298 -15.19 -39.64 4.16
N GLY A 299 -13.88 -39.73 3.89
CA GLY A 299 -13.28 -40.80 3.11
C GLY A 299 -13.24 -40.56 1.61
N ASP A 300 -13.97 -39.58 1.08
CA ASP A 300 -13.90 -39.25 -0.35
C ASP A 300 -12.48 -38.79 -0.74
N GLN A 301 -11.91 -39.39 -1.78
CA GLN A 301 -10.63 -38.95 -2.32
C GLN A 301 -10.82 -37.90 -3.41
N LEU A 302 -10.36 -36.67 -3.20
CA LEU A 302 -10.42 -35.57 -4.15
C LEU A 302 -9.07 -35.35 -4.86
N ASN A 303 -9.10 -35.23 -6.18
CA ASN A 303 -7.97 -34.78 -6.98
C ASN A 303 -7.86 -33.24 -6.97
N LEU A 304 -6.65 -32.73 -6.72
CA LEU A 304 -6.40 -31.29 -6.59
C LEU A 304 -5.67 -30.67 -7.79
N ARG A 305 -5.24 -31.50 -8.75
CA ARG A 305 -4.37 -31.06 -9.86
C ARG A 305 -4.83 -31.48 -11.26
N LYS A 306 -5.58 -32.58 -11.39
CA LYS A 306 -6.01 -33.19 -12.66
C LYS A 306 -7.38 -33.83 -12.54
N ARG A 307 -8.10 -33.96 -13.65
CA ARG A 307 -9.42 -34.59 -13.69
C ARG A 307 -9.33 -36.09 -13.40
N LYS A 308 -10.24 -36.60 -12.57
CA LYS A 308 -10.47 -38.05 -12.41
C LYS A 308 -10.84 -38.64 -13.77
N LYS A 309 -10.20 -39.76 -14.09
CA LYS A 309 -10.64 -40.59 -15.21
C LYS A 309 -11.91 -41.32 -14.81
#